data_AF-A0A532D5C3-F1
#
_entry.id   AF-A0A532D5C3-F1
#
_cell.length_a   1.000
_cell.length_b   1.000
_cell.length_c   1.000
_cell.angle_alpha   90.00
_cell.angle_beta   90.00
_cell.angle_gamma   90.00
#
_symmetry.space_group_name_H-M   'P 1'
#
loop_
_entity.id
_entity.type
_entity.pdbx_description
1 polymer ?
#
loop_
_entity_poly.entity_id
_entity_poly.type
_entity_poly.pdbx_seq_one_letter_code
_entity_poly.pdbx_strand_id
1 'polypeptide(L)'
;MSPTDSLLLEAKQVILEEQHRRFQSLQTEGKWTEAMQQFQVTLGCASDLLCHSLSILEQILQERARHKELQPPPPPDEPGSLTAS
;
A
#
# COMPACT_ATOMS: atom_id res chain seq x y z
N MET A 1 -12.03 0.69 -0.08
CA MET A 1 -11.49 0.84 -1.46
C MET A 1 -12.62 1.36 -2.32
N SER A 2 -12.39 2.44 -3.05
CA SER A 2 -13.39 2.99 -3.96
C SER A 2 -13.48 2.14 -5.24
N PRO A 3 -14.59 2.19 -5.99
CA PRO A 3 -14.72 1.53 -7.29
C PRO A 3 -13.61 1.95 -8.28
N THR A 4 -13.15 3.19 -8.18
CA THR A 4 -12.03 3.72 -8.98
C THR A 4 -10.71 3.06 -8.61
N ASP A 5 -10.47 2.80 -7.32
CA ASP A 5 -9.26 2.10 -6.86
C ASP A 5 -9.23 0.65 -7.37
N SER A 6 -10.38 -0.02 -7.39
CA SER A 6 -10.50 -1.38 -7.95
C SER A 6 -10.24 -1.41 -9.45
N LEU A 7 -10.83 -0.49 -10.22
CA LEU A 7 -10.60 -0.39 -11.66
C LEU A 7 -9.13 -0.08 -11.99
N LEU A 8 -8.49 0.79 -11.20
CA LEU A 8 -7.08 1.11 -11.37
C LEU A 8 -6.19 -0.11 -11.08
N LEU A 9 -6.54 -0.93 -10.08
CA LEU A 9 -5.83 -2.17 -9.77
C LEU A 9 -5.95 -3.19 -10.90
N GLU A 10 -7.15 -3.38 -11.46
CA GLU A 10 -7.37 -4.23 -12.64
C GLU A 10 -6.58 -3.73 -13.86
N ALA A 11 -6.60 -2.42 -14.13
CA ALA A 11 -5.81 -1.84 -15.21
C ALA A 11 -4.30 -2.08 -15.01
N LYS A 12 -3.81 -1.95 -13.78
CA LYS A 12 -2.41 -2.26 -13.45
C LYS A 12 -2.08 -3.74 -13.71
N GLN A 13 -2.98 -4.65 -13.33
CA GLN A 13 -2.81 -6.08 -13.55
C GLN A 13 -2.67 -6.41 -15.05
N VAL A 14 -3.58 -5.87 -15.88
CA VAL A 14 -3.55 -6.08 -17.35
C VAL A 14 -2.27 -5.52 -17.98
N ILE A 15 -1.82 -4.34 -17.54
CA ILE A 15 -0.55 -3.75 -18.01
C ILE A 15 0.62 -4.67 -17.66
N LEU A 16 0.63 -5.24 -16.45
CA LEU A 16 1.72 -6.08 -15.98
C LEU A 16 1.80 -7.41 -16.75
N GLU A 17 0.65 -8.02 -17.03
CA GLU A 17 0.53 -9.23 -17.86
C GLU A 17 1.04 -8.98 -19.28
N GLU A 18 0.70 -7.84 -19.86
CA GLU A 18 1.17 -7.44 -21.19
C GLU A 18 2.69 -7.24 -21.22
N GLN A 19 3.27 -6.63 -20.19
CA GLN A 19 4.73 -6.48 -20.09
C GLN A 19 5.43 -7.82 -19.93
N HIS A 20 4.86 -8.73 -19.14
CA HIS A 20 5.39 -10.08 -18.99
C HIS A 20 5.41 -10.83 -20.33
N ARG A 21 4.30 -10.75 -21.09
CA ARG A 21 4.21 -11.35 -22.42
C ARG A 21 5.25 -10.79 -23.39
N ARG A 22 5.46 -9.47 -23.40
CA ARG A 22 6.48 -8.81 -24.23
C ARG A 22 7.90 -9.24 -23.85
N PHE A 23 8.17 -9.31 -22.55
CA PHE A 23 9.45 -9.79 -22.05
C PHE A 23 9.74 -11.22 -22.52
N GLN A 24 8.76 -12.13 -22.43
CA GLN A 24 8.89 -13.50 -22.93
C GLN A 24 9.20 -13.53 -24.44
N SER A 25 8.53 -12.70 -25.25
CA SER A 25 8.83 -12.59 -26.69
C SER A 25 10.29 -12.18 -26.93
N LEU A 26 10.74 -11.11 -26.27
CA LEU A 26 12.13 -10.62 -26.40
C LEU A 26 13.15 -11.68 -25.95
N GLN A 27 12.84 -12.42 -24.89
CA GLN A 27 13.66 -13.52 -24.40
C GLN A 27 13.77 -14.63 -25.45
N THR A 28 12.66 -15.04 -26.06
CA THR A 28 12.66 -16.06 -27.11
C THR A 28 13.38 -15.63 -28.38
N GLU A 29 13.33 -14.32 -28.69
CA GLU A 29 14.04 -13.71 -29.83
C GLU A 29 15.54 -13.49 -29.57
N GLY A 30 16.03 -13.77 -28.35
CA GLY A 30 17.43 -13.55 -27.96
C GLY A 30 17.80 -12.07 -27.74
N LYS A 31 16.81 -11.18 -27.69
CA LYS A 31 16.97 -9.72 -27.49
C LYS A 31 17.10 -9.38 -26.00
N TRP A 32 18.17 -9.88 -25.39
CA TRP A 32 18.38 -9.80 -23.94
C TRP A 32 18.57 -8.38 -23.43
N THR A 33 19.18 -7.49 -24.21
CA THR A 33 19.38 -6.09 -23.83
C THR A 33 18.04 -5.37 -23.69
N GLU A 34 17.17 -5.50 -24.70
CA GLU A 34 15.83 -4.93 -24.69
C GLU A 34 14.95 -5.57 -23.61
N ALA A 35 15.05 -6.88 -23.42
CA ALA A 35 14.33 -7.59 -22.35
C ALA A 35 14.74 -7.05 -20.96
N MET A 36 16.03 -6.87 -20.71
CA MET A 36 16.54 -6.35 -19.44
C MET A 36 16.11 -4.90 -19.21
N GLN A 37 16.08 -4.08 -20.26
CA GLN A 37 15.65 -2.69 -20.18
C GLN A 37 14.15 -2.59 -19.81
N GLN A 38 13.30 -3.42 -20.42
CA GLN A 38 11.87 -3.50 -20.07
C GLN A 38 11.65 -4.03 -18.65
N PHE A 39 12.48 -4.98 -18.22
CA PHE A 39 12.43 -5.53 -16.87
C PHE A 39 12.81 -4.49 -15.80
N GLN A 40 13.83 -3.68 -16.05
CA GLN A 40 14.24 -2.58 -15.16
C GLN A 40 13.14 -1.53 -15.01
N VAL A 41 12.47 -1.13 -16.10
CA VAL A 41 11.35 -0.18 -16.05
C VAL A 41 10.20 -0.75 -15.21
N THR A 42 9.84 -2.03 -15.44
CA THR A 42 8.77 -2.70 -14.70
C THR A 42 9.08 -2.79 -13.21
N LEU A 43 10.31 -3.17 -12.85
CA LEU A 43 10.76 -3.22 -11.46
C LEU A 43 10.81 -1.83 -10.81
N GLY A 44 11.21 -0.80 -11.55
CA GLY A 44 11.18 0.59 -11.09
C GLY A 44 9.77 1.03 -10.72
N CYS A 45 8.81 0.84 -11.62
CA CYS A 45 7.40 1.16 -11.35
C CYS A 45 6.83 0.37 -10.16
N ALA A 46 7.20 -0.91 -10.01
CA ALA A 46 6.78 -1.71 -8.87
C ALA A 46 7.36 -1.18 -7.55
N SER A 47 8.65 -0.80 -7.56
CA SER A 47 9.32 -0.19 -6.41
C SER A 47 8.64 1.13 -6.01
N ASP A 48 8.37 2.02 -6.96
CA ASP A 48 7.72 3.31 -6.71
C ASP A 48 6.33 3.12 -6.09
N LEU A 49 5.56 2.15 -6.60
CA LEU A 49 4.23 1.82 -6.06
C LEU A 49 4.30 1.31 -4.61
N LEU A 50 5.28 0.45 -4.31
CA LEU A 50 5.50 -0.07 -2.96
C LEU A 50 5.93 1.04 -2.00
N CYS A 51 6.84 1.92 -2.41
CA CYS A 51 7.25 3.08 -1.63
C CYS A 51 6.09 4.02 -1.33
N HIS A 52 5.23 4.29 -2.32
CA HIS A 52 4.04 5.12 -2.14
C HIS A 52 3.04 4.47 -1.16
N SER A 53 2.81 3.17 -1.30
CA SER A 53 1.91 2.41 -0.42
C SER A 53 2.40 2.39 1.03
N LEU A 54 3.71 2.25 1.24
CA LEU A 54 4.33 2.33 2.56
C LEU A 54 4.16 3.72 3.18
N SER A 55 4.39 4.78 2.40
CA SER A 55 4.23 6.17 2.86
C SER A 55 2.80 6.45 3.33
N ILE A 56 1.80 5.97 2.60
CA ILE A 56 0.38 6.08 3.00
C ILE A 56 0.14 5.34 4.32
N LEU A 57 0.68 4.12 4.47
CA LEU A 57 0.52 3.34 5.70
C LEU A 57 1.13 4.07 6.91
N GLU A 58 2.32 4.65 6.75
CA GLU A 58 2.99 5.44 7.78
C GLU A 58 2.16 6.66 8.21
N GLN A 59 1.56 7.38 7.25
CA GLN A 59 0.67 8.51 7.54
C GLN A 59 -0.54 8.08 8.37
N ILE A 60 -1.21 6.99 7.99
CA ILE A 60 -2.36 6.47 8.72
C ILE A 60 -1.98 6.08 10.16
N LEU A 61 -0.80 5.48 10.35
CA LEU A 61 -0.30 5.12 11.68
C LEU A 61 -0.03 6.37 12.53
N GLN A 62 0.57 7.42 11.96
CA GLN A 62 0.82 8.69 12.63
C GLN A 62 -0.50 9.40 13.03
N GLU A 63 -1.49 9.41 12.13
CA GLU A 63 -2.81 9.97 12.42
C GLU A 63 -3.48 9.24 13.58
N ARG A 64 -3.44 7.90 13.59
CA ARG A 64 -3.96 7.10 14.70
C ARG A 64 -3.22 7.37 16.01
N ALA A 65 -1.91 7.51 15.97
CA ALA A 65 -1.11 7.83 17.15
C ALA A 65 -1.53 9.19 17.73
N ARG A 66 -1.64 10.23 16.90
CA ARG A 66 -2.15 11.55 17.33
C ARG A 66 -3.56 11.48 17.90
N HIS A 67 -4.45 10.72 17.26
CA HIS A 67 -5.83 10.58 17.72
C HIS A 67 -5.92 9.87 19.08
N LYS A 68 -4.97 8.97 19.38
CA LYS A 68 -4.84 8.32 20.68
C LYS A 68 -4.30 9.27 21.76
N GLU A 69 -3.37 10.17 21.40
CA GLU A 69 -2.83 11.18 22.33
C GLU A 69 -3.83 12.31 22.64
N LEU A 70 -4.74 12.62 21.71
CA LEU A 70 -5.79 13.63 21.88
C LEU A 70 -7.04 13.13 22.62
N GLN A 71 -7.12 11.83 22.95
CA GLN A 71 -8.22 11.33 23.78
C GLN A 71 -8.07 11.88 25.22
N PRO A 72 -9.11 12.53 25.79
CA PRO A 72 -9.10 12.92 27.19
C PRO A 72 -8.86 11.70 28.08
N PRO A 73 -8.15 11.83 29.21
CA PRO A 73 -8.03 10.73 30.16
C PRO A 73 -9.44 10.24 30.54
N PRO A 74 -9.64 8.92 30.73
CA PRO A 74 -10.90 8.41 31.23
C PRO A 74 -11.25 9.15 32.53
N PRO A 75 -12.53 9.48 32.76
CA PRO A 75 -12.94 10.15 33.98
C PRO A 75 -12.47 9.32 35.18
N PRO A 76 -11.98 9.96 36.26
CA PRO A 76 -11.53 9.22 37.44
C PRO A 76 -12.68 8.36 37.95
N ASP A 77 -12.42 7.06 38.14
CA ASP A 77 -13.36 6.15 38.79
C ASP A 77 -13.70 6.74 40.18
N GLU A 78 -14.93 7.22 40.34
CA GLU A 78 -15.47 7.72 41.61
C GLU A 78 -15.34 6.62 42.69
N PRO A 79 -14.49 6.80 43.71
CA PRO A 79 -14.38 5.84 44.80
C PRO A 79 -15.41 6.20 45.86
N GLY A 80 -16.61 5.63 45.79
CA GLY A 80 -17.54 5.78 46.91
C GLY A 80 -18.99 5.48 46.63
N SER A 81 -19.37 4.20 46.69
CA SER A 81 -20.69 3.85 47.24
C SER A 81 -20.58 2.59 48.09
N LEU A 82 -19.74 2.69 49.13
CA LEU A 82 -19.94 1.95 50.37
C LEU A 82 -21.01 2.69 51.19
N THR A 83 -22.27 2.31 51.02
CA THR A 83 -23.34 2.50 52.03
C THR A 83 -24.19 1.23 51.93
N ALA A 84 -23.97 0.21 52.76
CA ALA A 84 -24.46 0.12 54.14
C ALA A 84 -25.96 0.46 54.23
N SER A 85 -26.81 -0.57 54.18
CA SER A 85 -27.85 -0.94 55.16
C SER A 85 -28.94 -1.81 54.54
#